data_AF-A0A941ENV7-F1
#
_entry.id   AF-A0A941ENV7-F1
#
_cell.length_a   1.000
_cell.length_b   1.000
_cell.length_c   1.000
_cell.angle_alpha   90.00
_cell.angle_beta   90.00
_cell.angle_gamma   90.00
#
_symmetry.space_group_name_H-M   'P 1'
#
loop_
_entity.id
_entity.type
_entity.pdbx_description
1 polymer ?
#
loop_
_entity_poly.entity_id
_entity_poly.type
_entity_poly.pdbx_seq_one_letter_code
_entity_poly.pdbx_strand_id
1 'polypeptide(L)' 'MDPHGFDEHPDPNVVLRGGPLDGIRVRVHTQAPITLDAGDQICVYRPLGEMDSEYPSFSVYVFDRTEDR' A
#
# COMPACT_ATOMS: atom_id res chain seq x y z
N MET A 1 -13.50 -17.91 4.82
CA MET A 1 -12.11 -17.50 5.00
C MET A 1 -11.59 -17.24 3.61
N ASP A 2 -11.65 -15.98 3.19
CA ASP A 2 -11.16 -15.52 1.90
C ASP A 2 -9.65 -15.78 1.84
N PRO A 3 -9.15 -16.65 0.94
CA PRO A 3 -7.74 -17.06 0.95
C PRO A 3 -6.79 -16.03 0.30
N HIS A 4 -7.30 -14.86 -0.05
CA HIS A 4 -6.54 -13.76 -0.65
C HIS A 4 -7.10 -12.45 -0.09
N GLY A 5 -6.52 -11.91 0.97
CA GLY A 5 -7.11 -10.74 1.58
C GLY A 5 -6.13 -10.00 2.46
N PHE A 6 -5.54 -8.94 1.90
CA PHE A 6 -5.12 -7.83 2.74
C PHE A 6 -6.36 -7.33 3.48
N ASP A 7 -6.49 -7.71 4.75
CA ASP A 7 -7.51 -7.13 5.62
C ASP A 7 -7.13 -5.66 5.84
N GLU A 8 -7.99 -4.78 5.35
CA GLU A 8 -7.79 -3.35 5.51
C GLU A 8 -7.70 -3.03 7.00
N HIS A 9 -6.58 -2.44 7.42
CA HIS A 9 -6.37 -2.15 8.83
C HIS A 9 -7.50 -1.24 9.35
N PRO A 10 -8.06 -1.46 10.56
CA PRO A 10 -9.20 -0.69 11.07
C PRO A 10 -8.93 0.81 11.31
N ASP A 11 -7.69 1.26 11.12
CA ASP A 11 -7.25 2.65 11.27
C ASP A 11 -6.11 2.95 10.28
N PRO A 12 -6.36 2.94 8.95
CA PRO A 12 -5.30 3.14 7.99
C PRO A 12 -4.85 4.60 7.98
N ASN A 13 -3.59 4.84 7.60
CA ASN A 13 -3.02 6.18 7.44
C ASN A 13 -2.29 6.37 6.11
N VAL A 14 -2.30 5.34 5.27
CA VAL A 14 -1.65 5.30 3.96
C VAL A 14 -2.62 4.71 2.96
N VAL A 15 -2.64 5.30 1.76
CA VAL A 15 -3.29 4.72 0.58
C VAL A 15 -2.23 4.39 -0.46
N LEU A 16 -2.37 3.21 -1.07
CA LEU A 16 -1.52 2.75 -2.15
C LEU A 16 -2.07 3.25 -3.47
N ARG A 17 -1.19 3.79 -4.32
CA ARG A 17 -1.55 4.28 -5.65
C ARG A 17 -0.66 3.63 -6.72
N GLY A 18 -1.30 3.16 -7.77
CA GLY A 18 -0.70 2.41 -8.86
C GLY A 18 -0.38 0.95 -8.52
N GLY A 19 -0.02 0.21 -9.56
CA GLY A 19 0.33 -1.20 -9.45
C GLY A 19 -0.86 -2.10 -9.09
N PRO A 20 -0.60 -3.35 -8.66
CA PRO A 20 -1.63 -4.35 -8.40
C PRO A 20 -2.49 -4.11 -7.16
N LEU A 21 -2.00 -3.33 -6.20
CA LEU A 21 -2.70 -3.03 -4.94
C LEU A 21 -3.21 -1.57 -4.91
N ASP A 22 -3.50 -0.97 -6.07
CA ASP A 22 -4.06 0.38 -6.16
C ASP A 22 -5.36 0.51 -5.35
N GLY A 23 -5.48 1.60 -4.58
CA GLY A 23 -6.65 1.90 -3.75
C GLY A 23 -6.68 1.19 -2.40
N ILE A 24 -5.79 0.22 -2.15
CA ILE A 24 -5.68 -0.44 -0.85
C ILE A 24 -5.18 0.54 0.20
N ARG A 25 -5.76 0.46 1.40
CA ARG A 25 -5.43 1.32 2.54
C ARG A 25 -4.75 0.50 3.62
N VAL A 26 -3.62 0.98 4.12
CA VAL A 26 -2.79 0.26 5.10
C VAL A 26 -2.37 1.17 6.25
N ARG A 27 -1.93 0.54 7.34
CA ARG A 27 -1.27 1.22 8.45
C ARG A 27 0.24 1.10 8.28
N VAL A 28 0.92 2.23 8.28
CA VAL A 28 2.38 2.29 8.30
C VAL A 28 2.84 3.16 9.47
N HIS A 29 3.85 2.70 10.21
CA HIS A 29 4.39 3.40 11.38
C HIS A 29 5.60 4.29 11.05
N THR A 30 6.25 4.07 9.91
CA THR A 30 7.48 4.76 9.50
C THR A 30 7.44 5.16 8.02
N GLN A 31 7.97 6.32 7.66
CA GLN A 31 8.09 6.75 6.25
C GLN A 31 9.25 6.03 5.52
N ALA A 32 9.17 4.70 5.45
CA ALA A 32 10.05 3.85 4.67
C ALA A 32 9.26 3.15 3.57
N PRO A 33 9.89 2.68 2.49
CA PRO A 33 9.26 1.79 1.53
C PRO A 33 8.64 0.57 2.24
N ILE A 34 7.47 0.14 1.78
CA ILE A 34 6.79 -1.04 2.29
C ILE A 34 6.72 -2.10 1.21
N THR A 35 6.72 -3.34 1.67
CA THR A 35 6.68 -4.53 0.82
C THR A 35 5.44 -5.32 1.17
N LEU A 36 4.63 -5.64 0.15
CA LEU A 36 3.32 -6.27 0.30
C LEU A 36 3.21 -7.48 -0.61
N ASP A 37 2.81 -8.62 -0.06
CA ASP A 37 2.57 -9.87 -0.80
C ASP A 37 1.26 -9.80 -1.62
N ALA A 38 1.35 -9.67 -2.93
CA ALA A 38 0.20 -9.70 -3.83
C ALA A 38 -0.03 -11.13 -4.41
N GLY A 39 0.14 -12.16 -3.58
CA GLY A 39 -0.03 -13.56 -3.95
C GLY A 39 1.19 -14.16 -4.67
N ASP A 40 1.29 -13.93 -5.97
CA ASP A 40 2.35 -14.49 -6.83
C ASP A 40 3.62 -13.61 -6.87
N GLN A 41 3.48 -12.36 -6.46
CA GLN A 41 4.54 -11.36 -6.55
C GLN A 41 4.58 -10.50 -5.28
N ILE A 42 5.77 -10.01 -4.98
CA ILE A 42 6.00 -9.08 -3.90
C ILE A 42 5.99 -7.66 -4.48
N CYS A 43 5.07 -6.81 -4.04
CA CYS A 43 4.97 -5.42 -4.51
C CYS A 43 5.65 -4.47 -3.53
N VAL A 44 6.51 -3.60 -4.05
CA VAL A 44 7.18 -2.55 -3.27
C VAL A 44 6.52 -1.20 -3.56
N TYR A 45 6.14 -0.50 -2.49
CA TYR A 45 5.56 0.83 -2.53
C TYR A 45 6.45 1.83 -1.77
N ARG A 46 6.62 3.03 -2.31
CA ARG A 46 7.45 4.09 -1.71
C ARG A 46 6.61 5.29 -1.28
N PRO A 47 6.96 5.95 -0.16
CA PRO A 47 6.29 7.18 0.24
C PRO A 47 6.50 8.26 -0.83
N LEU A 48 5.42 8.87 -1.31
CA LEU A 48 5.47 9.98 -2.26
C LEU A 48 5.74 11.33 -1.54
N GLY A 49 5.41 11.42 -0.26
CA GLY A 49 5.49 12.66 0.52
C GLY A 49 4.30 13.61 0.30
N GLU A 50 3.32 13.17 -0.49
CA GLU A 50 2.08 13.90 -0.76
C GLU A 50 0.90 13.25 -0.02
N MET A 51 -0.15 14.03 0.19
CA MET A 51 -1.43 13.56 0.72
C MET A 51 -2.37 13.21 -0.43
N ASP A 52 -3.23 12.23 -0.21
CA ASP A 52 -4.17 11.79 -1.23
C ASP A 52 -5.32 12.79 -1.41
N SER A 53 -5.77 12.99 -2.65
CA SER A 53 -6.88 13.91 -2.92
C SER A 53 -8.25 13.34 -2.53
N GLU A 54 -8.40 12.02 -2.55
CA GLU A 54 -9.61 11.31 -2.12
C GLU A 54 -9.61 11.04 -0.61
N TYR A 55 -8.42 10.82 -0.03
CA TYR A 55 -8.18 10.67 1.41
C TYR A 55 -7.20 11.72 1.95
N PRO A 56 -7.64 12.96 2.24
CA PRO A 56 -6.76 14.07 2.61
C PRO A 56 -5.91 13.85 3.87
N SER A 57 -6.28 12.87 4.70
CA SER A 57 -5.54 12.53 5.93
C SER A 57 -4.53 11.40 5.72
N PHE A 58 -4.47 10.79 4.53
CA PHE A 58 -3.63 9.63 4.25
C PHE A 58 -2.40 10.05 3.47
N SER A 59 -1.25 9.51 3.86
CA SER A 59 -0.03 9.63 3.07
C SER A 59 -0.11 8.73 1.84
N VAL A 60 0.36 9.21 0.70
CA VAL A 60 0.37 8.43 -0.53
C VAL A 60 1.63 7.59 -0.62
N TYR A 61 1.43 6.31 -0.90
CA TYR A 61 2.49 5.38 -1.25
C TYR A 61 2.30 4.94 -2.69
N VAL A 62 3.30 5.19 -3.54
CA VAL A 62 3.23 4.86 -4.97
C VAL A 62 3.95 3.56 -5.26
N PHE A 63 3.42 2.81 -6.21
CA PHE A 63 4.05 1.60 -6.70
C PHE A 63 5.44 1.91 -7.30
N ASP A 64 6.46 1.17 -6.85
CA ASP A 64 7.83 1.30 -7.34
C ASP A 64 8.19 0.11 -8.25
N ARG A 65 8.07 -1.12 -7.73
CA ARG A 65 8.46 -2.33 -8.44
C ARG A 65 7.83 -3.58 -7.87
N THR A 66 7.97 -4.68 -8.61
CA THR A 66 7.68 -6.03 -8.15
C THR A 66 8.96 -6.84 -8.01
N GLU A 67 8.95 -7.75 -7.06
CA GLU A 67 9.98 -8.74 -6.81
C GLU A 67 9.36 -10.13 -6.94
N ASP A 68 10.11 -11.07 -7.52
CA ASP A 68 9.72 -12.49 -7.59
C ASP A 68 9.78 -13.08 -6.17
N ARG A 69 8.83 -13.97 -5.84
CA ARG A 69 8.63 -14.46 -4.47
C ARG A 69 9.65 -15.52 -4.04
#